data_AF-A0A969TL73-F1
#
_entry.id   AF-A0A969TL73-F1
#
_cell.length_a   1.000
_cell.length_b   1.000
_cell.length_c   1.000
_cell.angle_alpha   90.00
_cell.angle_beta   90.00
_cell.angle_gamma   90.00
#
_symmetry.space_group_name_H-M   'P 1'
#
loop_
_entity.id
_entity.type
_entity.pdbx_description
1 polymer ?
#
loop_
_entity_poly.entity_id
_entity_poly.type
_entity_poly.pdbx_seq_one_letter_code
_entity_poly.pdbx_strand_id
1 'polypeptide(L)' 'MLEIATLGLLQKESLHGYRLKQQLELFIGSCVSVNYGTIYPLLRRLEERGAIAVLTEASTDDLPASPGRSRN' A
#
# COMPACT_ATOMS: atom_id res chain seq x y z
N MET A 1 -12.23 -14.06 3.30
CA MET A 1 -12.38 -13.65 1.88
C MET A 1 -11.53 -12.43 1.52
N LEU A 2 -11.59 -11.34 2.31
CA LEU A 2 -10.78 -10.13 2.07
C LEU A 2 -9.27 -10.40 1.93
N GLU A 3 -8.70 -11.30 2.75
CA GLU A 3 -7.29 -11.69 2.67
C GLU A 3 -6.92 -12.30 1.30
N ILE A 4 -7.69 -13.27 0.83
CA ILE A 4 -7.44 -13.94 -0.47
C ILE A 4 -7.62 -12.97 -1.64
N ALA A 5 -8.63 -12.09 -1.59
CA ALA A 5 -8.83 -11.05 -2.60
C ALA A 5 -7.66 -10.06 -2.63
N THR A 6 -7.15 -9.67 -1.46
CA THR A 6 -5.97 -8.81 -1.32
C THR A 6 -4.75 -9.48 -1.93
N LEU A 7 -4.46 -10.73 -1.57
CA LEU A 7 -3.34 -11.50 -2.11
C LEU A 7 -3.46 -11.71 -3.63
N GLY A 8 -4.66 -11.96 -4.15
CA GLY A 8 -4.91 -12.11 -5.58
C GLY A 8 -4.67 -10.83 -6.38
N LEU A 9 -5.00 -9.67 -5.80
CA LEU A 9 -4.73 -8.36 -6.39
C LEU A 9 -3.23 -8.04 -6.40
N LEU A 10 -2.54 -8.26 -5.26
CA LEU A 10 -1.09 -8.06 -5.18
C LEU A 10 -0.30 -9.01 -6.08
N GLN A 11 -0.82 -10.21 -6.37
CA GLN A 11 -0.17 -11.13 -7.31
C GLN A 11 -0.18 -10.62 -8.76
N LYS A 12 -1.14 -9.75 -9.11
CA LYS A 12 -1.23 -9.17 -10.47
C LYS A 12 -0.33 -7.95 -10.64
N GLU A 13 -0.30 -7.04 -9.66
CA GLU A 13 0.59 -5.87 -9.68
C GLU A 13 0.89 -5.38 -8.25
N SER A 14 2.04 -4.70 -8.08
CA SER A 14 2.36 -4.02 -6.82
C SER A 14 1.51 -2.74 -6.72
N LEU A 15 0.50 -2.76 -5.83
CA LEU A 15 -0.47 -1.67 -5.68
C LEU A 15 -0.19 -0.79 -4.47
N HIS A 16 -0.26 0.52 -4.66
CA HIS A 16 -0.29 1.49 -3.56
C HIS A 16 -1.53 1.28 -2.68
N GLY A 17 -1.40 1.41 -1.36
CA GLY A 17 -2.47 1.09 -0.40
C GLY A 17 -3.83 1.78 -0.67
N TYR A 18 -3.82 2.98 -1.25
CA TYR A 18 -5.04 3.68 -1.67
C TYR A 18 -5.72 3.06 -2.91
N ARG A 19 -4.93 2.53 -3.84
CA ARG A 19 -5.44 1.82 -5.03
C ARG A 19 -5.91 0.42 -4.65
N LEU A 20 -5.21 -0.23 -3.72
CA LEU A 20 -5.60 -1.50 -3.17
C LEU A 20 -7.03 -1.48 -2.65
N LYS A 21 -7.42 -0.44 -1.90
CA LYS A 21 -8.81 -0.30 -1.41
C LYS A 21 -9.81 -0.29 -2.56
N GLN A 22 -9.55 0.51 -3.61
CA GLN A 22 -10.49 0.74 -4.70
C GLN A 22 -10.65 -0.54 -5.52
N GLN A 23 -9.55 -1.23 -5.79
CA GLN A 23 -9.58 -2.52 -6.47
C GLN A 23 -10.21 -3.61 -5.61
N LEU A 24 -10.00 -3.59 -4.29
CA LEU A 24 -10.62 -4.56 -3.39
C LEU A 24 -12.15 -4.41 -3.36
N GLU A 25 -12.65 -3.17 -3.27
CA GLU A 25 -14.08 -2.84 -3.39
C GLU A 25 -14.63 -3.26 -4.76
N LEU A 26 -13.87 -3.03 -5.84
CA LEU A 26 -14.28 -3.41 -7.20
C LEU A 26 -14.27 -4.94 -7.42
N PHE A 27 -13.31 -5.65 -6.82
CA PHE A 27 -13.13 -7.10 -6.98
C PHE A 27 -14.14 -7.90 -6.15
N ILE A 28 -14.48 -7.42 -4.95
CA ILE A 28 -15.52 -8.01 -4.09
C ILE A 28 -16.92 -7.62 -4.58
N GLY A 29 -17.02 -6.48 -5.27
CA GLY A 29 -18.22 -5.99 -5.92
C GLY A 29 -18.77 -4.74 -5.24
N SER A 30 -19.39 -3.86 -6.03
CA SER A 30 -19.88 -2.53 -5.64
C SER A 30 -20.91 -2.50 -4.50
N CYS A 31 -21.32 -3.65 -3.97
CA CYS A 31 -22.22 -3.76 -2.82
C CYS A 31 -21.47 -3.80 -1.47
N VAL A 32 -20.14 -3.96 -1.48
CA VAL A 32 -19.31 -4.00 -0.27
C VAL A 32 -18.48 -2.74 -0.16
N SER A 33 -18.72 -1.95 0.90
CA SER A 33 -17.88 -0.82 1.24
C SER A 33 -16.85 -1.25 2.28
N VAL A 34 -15.56 -1.13 1.93
CA VAL A 34 -14.47 -1.51 2.82
C VAL A 34 -13.98 -0.26 3.53
N ASN A 35 -14.22 -0.18 4.84
CA ASN A 35 -13.74 0.94 5.64
C ASN A 35 -12.24 0.82 5.93
N TYR A 36 -11.55 1.95 6.06
CA TYR A 36 -10.12 1.99 6.40
C TYR A 36 -9.81 1.29 7.73
N GLY A 37 -10.74 1.36 8.69
CA GLY A 37 -10.62 0.66 9.97
C GLY A 37 -10.59 -0.87 9.86
N THR A 38 -11.04 -1.43 8.75
CA THR A 38 -10.97 -2.88 8.47
C THR A 38 -9.78 -3.22 7.58
N ILE A 39 -9.40 -2.31 6.68
CA ILE A 39 -8.33 -2.55 5.70
C ILE A 39 -6.95 -2.54 6.36
N TYR A 40 -6.64 -1.55 7.20
CA TYR A 40 -5.33 -1.45 7.85
C TYR A 40 -5.00 -2.64 8.75
N PRO A 41 -5.88 -3.09 9.66
CA PRO A 41 -5.58 -4.28 10.46
C PRO A 41 -5.53 -5.57 9.64
N LEU A 42 -6.26 -5.65 8.52
CA LEU A 42 -6.17 -6.78 7.58
C LEU A 42 -4.80 -6.83 6.89
N LEU A 43 -4.33 -5.69 6.38
CA LEU A 43 -2.99 -5.57 5.79
C LEU A 43 -1.92 -5.92 6.82
N ARG A 44 -2.02 -5.38 8.04
CA ARG A 44 -1.07 -5.69 9.13
C ARG A 44 -0.99 -7.18 9.41
N ARG A 45 -2.13 -7.88 9.49
CA ARG A 45 -2.15 -9.33 9.70
C ARG A 45 -1.51 -10.11 8.54
N LEU A 46 -1.70 -9.66 7.30
CA LEU A 46 -1.07 -10.28 6.14
C LEU A 46 0.45 -10.03 6.13
N GLU A 47 0.89 -8.85 6.54
CA GLU A 47 2.31 -8.48 6.70
C GLU A 47 2.96 -9.30 7.82
N GLU A 48 2.33 -9.40 9.00
CA GLU A 48 2.80 -10.21 10.12
C GLU A 48 2.94 -11.70 9.77
N ARG A 49 2.13 -12.19 8.84
CA ARG A 49 2.22 -13.56 8.31
C ARG A 49 3.29 -13.71 7.22
N GLY A 50 3.94 -12.63 6.79
CA GLY A 50 4.89 -12.61 5.68
C GLY A 50 4.24 -12.85 4.30
N ALA A 51 2.92 -12.64 4.20
CA ALA A 51 2.18 -12.86 2.95
C ALA A 51 2.22 -11.64 2.02
N ILE A 52 2.44 -10.45 2.56
CA ILE A 52 2.62 -9.19 1.81
C ILE A 52 3.78 -8.38 2.41
N ALA A 53 4.40 -7.52 1.62
CA ALA A 53 5.39 -6.55 2.08
C ALA A 53 4.87 -5.13 1.85
N VAL A 54 4.78 -4.33 2.92
CA VAL A 54 4.40 -2.92 2.81
C VAL A 54 5.65 -2.12 2.47
N LEU A 55 5.77 -1.74 1.20
CA LEU A 55 6.76 -0.77 0.76
C LEU A 55 6.19 0.62 1.03
N THR A 56 6.52 1.18 2.19
CA THR A 56 6.44 2.63 2.32
C THR A 56 7.50 3.18 1.38
N GLU A 57 7.08 3.82 0.30
CA GLU A 57 7.97 4.69 -0.47
C GLU A 57 8.32 5.82 0.49
N ALA A 58 9.38 5.61 1.30
CA ALA A 58 9.99 6.66 2.08
C ALA A 58 10.31 7.73 1.04
N SER A 59 9.57 8.83 1.10
CA SER A 59 9.61 9.91 0.14
C SER A 59 11.06 10.19 -0.21
N THR A 60 11.51 9.72 -1.36
CA THR A 60 12.75 10.20 -1.99
C THR A 60 12.41 11.52 -2.66
N ASP A 61 11.85 12.41 -1.85
CA ASP A 61 11.81 13.85 -2.07
C ASP A 61 12.58 14.56 -0.93
N ASP A 62 13.33 13.81 -0.12
CA ASP A 62 14.45 14.33 0.67
C ASP A 62 15.73 14.18 -0.16
N LEU A 63 15.77 14.84 -1.30
CA LEU A 63 17.02 15.08 -2.02
C LEU A 63 17.70 16.28 -1.35
N PRO A 64 18.91 16.12 -0.79
CA PRO A 64 19.63 17.22 -0.15
C PRO A 64 20.12 18.20 -1.21
N ALA A 65 19.36 19.26 -1.47
CA ALA A 65 19.82 20.39 -2.25
C ALA A 65 20.80 21.25 -1.42
N SER A 66 22.01 20.75 -1.23
CA SER A 66 23.22 21.55 -0.93
C SER A 66 24.46 20.69 -1.14
N PRO A 67 25.36 21.08 -2.05
CA PRO A 67 26.45 21.96 -1.59
C PRO A 67 26.86 23.00 -2.64
N GLY A 68 26.91 24.29 -2.25
CA GLY A 68 27.34 25.34 -3.17
C GLY A 68 27.64 26.69 -2.53
N ARG A 69 28.01 26.72 -1.23
CA ARG A 69 28.63 27.91 -0.64
C ARG A 69 30.14 27.68 -0.54
N SER A 70 30.83 27.70 -1.69
CA SER A 70 32.28 27.83 -1.70
C SER A 70 32.64 29.29 -1.93
N ARG A 71 33.10 29.86 -0.82
CA ARG A 71 33.75 31.14 -0.63
C ARG A 71 35.04 31.19 -1.46
N ASN A 72 35.16 32.18 -2.35
CA ASN A 72 36.43 32.87 -2.63
C ASN A 72 36.12 34.30 -3.09
#